data_AF-A0A7I8DBX5-F1
#
_entry.id   AF-A0A7I8DBX5-F1
#
_cell.length_a   1.000
_cell.length_b   1.000
_cell.length_c   1.000
_cell.angle_alpha   90.00
_cell.angle_beta   90.00
_cell.angle_gamma   90.00
#
_symmetry.space_group_name_H-M   'P 1'
#
loop_
_entity.id
_entity.type
_entity.pdbx_description
1 polymer ?
#
loop_
_entity_poly.entity_id
_entity_poly.type
_entity_poly.pdbx_seq_one_letter_code
_entity_poly.pdbx_strand_id
1 'polypeptide(L)'
;MADILEFVGKRIRDIRKTKNLSQEQLGEKSGFHFTYISGLERGERNISLVNLAKIAKALEVNIHDFFNFEQELSEEKQAIINEIVLLLSSREERQVTMAKNILSEIFRTFPQHKT
;
A
#
# COMPACT_ATOMS: atom_id res chain seq x y z
N MET A 1 11.80 9.43 9.42
CA MET A 1 11.81 10.14 8.11
C MET A 1 12.52 9.34 7.02
N ALA A 2 13.58 8.59 7.34
CA ALA A 2 14.09 7.55 6.45
C ALA A 2 13.00 6.53 6.07
N ASP A 3 12.06 6.28 6.99
CA ASP A 3 10.97 5.32 6.84
C ASP A 3 10.11 5.59 5.60
N ILE A 4 9.69 6.85 5.35
CA ILE A 4 8.79 7.14 4.22
C ILE A 4 9.47 6.92 2.86
N LEU A 5 10.76 7.26 2.74
CA LEU A 5 11.50 7.08 1.51
C LEU A 5 11.74 5.59 1.23
N GLU A 6 12.04 4.81 2.27
CA GLU A 6 12.20 3.36 2.16
C GLU A 6 10.88 2.67 1.80
N PHE A 7 9.76 3.04 2.44
CA PHE A 7 8.45 2.47 2.13
C PHE A 7 8.01 2.79 0.69
N VAL A 8 8.10 4.05 0.27
CA VAL A 8 7.77 4.47 -1.10
C VAL A 8 8.71 3.81 -2.11
N GLY A 9 10.01 3.79 -1.83
CA GLY A 9 11.01 3.15 -2.68
C GLY A 9 10.76 1.65 -2.85
N LYS A 10 10.45 0.94 -1.75
CA LYS A 10 10.04 -0.46 -1.77
C LYS A 10 8.78 -0.65 -2.60
N ARG A 11 7.76 0.18 -2.42
CA ARG A 11 6.50 0.06 -3.17
C ARG A 11 6.70 0.25 -4.67
N ILE A 12 7.52 1.22 -5.08
CA ILE A 12 7.92 1.42 -6.47
C ILE A 12 8.61 0.16 -7.02
N ARG A 13 9.54 -0.43 -6.26
CA ARG A 13 10.24 -1.67 -6.63
C ARG A 13 9.26 -2.82 -6.82
N ASP A 14 8.32 -3.00 -5.89
CA ASP A 14 7.38 -4.11 -5.91
C ASP A 14 6.45 -4.01 -7.12
N ILE A 15 5.87 -2.83 -7.36
CA ILE A 15 5.06 -2.56 -8.56
C ILE A 15 5.87 -2.80 -9.82
N ARG A 16 7.11 -2.30 -9.91
CA ARG A 16 7.99 -2.54 -11.07
C ARG A 16 8.19 -4.04 -11.33
N LYS A 17 8.43 -4.83 -10.29
CA LYS A 17 8.59 -6.29 -10.40
C LYS A 17 7.31 -6.97 -10.88
N THR A 18 6.14 -6.55 -10.41
CA THR A 18 4.85 -7.09 -10.91
C THR A 18 4.62 -6.82 -12.40
N LYS A 19 5.22 -5.74 -12.92
CA LYS A 19 5.20 -5.38 -14.35
C LYS A 19 6.34 -6.03 -15.15
N ASN A 20 7.15 -6.89 -14.53
CA ASN A 20 8.32 -7.56 -15.13
C ASN A 20 9.34 -6.60 -15.75
N LEU A 21 9.50 -5.40 -15.17
CA LEU A 21 10.45 -4.40 -15.68
C LEU A 21 11.77 -4.44 -14.92
N SER A 22 12.90 -4.28 -15.61
CA SER A 22 14.20 -3.99 -15.00
C SER A 22 14.29 -2.52 -14.54
N GLN A 23 15.28 -2.19 -13.70
CA GLN A 23 15.52 -0.79 -13.31
C GLN A 23 15.90 0.09 -14.51
N GLU A 24 16.62 -0.48 -15.49
CA GLU A 24 16.96 0.18 -16.75
C GLU A 24 15.72 0.47 -17.58
N GLN A 25 14.84 -0.52 -17.75
CA GLN A 25 13.58 -0.36 -18.49
C GLN A 25 12.64 0.66 -17.84
N LEU A 26 12.55 0.67 -16.50
CA LEU A 26 11.79 1.71 -15.81
C LEU A 26 12.44 3.08 -16.00
N GLY A 27 13.77 3.16 -15.91
CA GLY A 27 14.53 4.38 -16.19
C GLY A 27 14.21 4.95 -17.57
N GLU A 28 14.35 4.14 -18.61
CA GLU A 28 14.03 4.50 -20.00
C GLU A 28 12.58 5.00 -20.13
N LYS A 29 11.60 4.25 -19.60
CA LYS A 29 10.17 4.61 -19.68
C LYS A 29 9.84 5.91 -18.93
N SER A 30 10.55 6.21 -17.85
CA SER A 30 10.29 7.38 -17.00
C SER A 30 11.18 8.59 -17.30
N GLY A 31 12.17 8.43 -18.19
CA GLY A 31 13.15 9.47 -18.52
C GLY A 31 14.21 9.68 -17.44
N PHE A 32 14.52 8.64 -16.66
CA PHE A 32 15.56 8.65 -15.63
C PHE A 32 16.66 7.64 -15.92
N HIS A 33 17.86 7.89 -15.42
CA HIS A 33 18.93 6.91 -15.46
C HIS A 33 18.67 5.77 -14.47
N PHE A 34 19.08 4.54 -14.79
CA PHE A 34 18.83 3.37 -13.92
C PHE A 34 19.39 3.55 -12.50
N THR A 35 20.50 4.27 -12.33
CA THR A 35 21.08 4.57 -11.01
C THR A 35 20.17 5.46 -10.15
N TYR A 36 19.40 6.36 -10.77
CA TYR A 36 18.39 7.16 -10.08
C TYR A 36 17.25 6.26 -9.59
N ILE A 37 16.75 5.37 -10.45
CA ILE A 37 15.74 4.36 -10.08
C ILE A 37 16.25 3.47 -8.95
N SER A 38 17.50 3.02 -9.03
CA SER A 38 18.13 2.17 -8.03
C SER A 38 18.21 2.84 -6.66
N GLY A 39 18.66 4.10 -6.61
CA GLY A 39 18.71 4.88 -5.37
C GLY A 39 17.31 5.24 -4.82
N LEU A 40 16.35 5.51 -5.70
CA LEU A 40 14.95 5.74 -5.34
C LEU A 40 14.36 4.50 -4.65
N GLU A 41 14.55 3.32 -5.22
CA GLU A 41 14.01 2.07 -4.66
C GLU A 41 14.65 1.66 -3.34
N ARG A 42 15.86 2.14 -3.04
CA ARG A 42 16.52 1.95 -1.74
C ARG A 42 16.20 3.04 -0.73
N GLY A 43 15.37 4.03 -1.08
CA GLY A 43 15.07 5.17 -0.21
C GLY A 43 16.24 6.16 -0.03
N GLU A 44 17.31 6.04 -0.82
CA GLU A 44 18.51 6.89 -0.74
C GLU A 44 18.32 8.25 -1.43
N ARG A 45 17.23 8.42 -2.19
CA ARG A 45 16.91 9.64 -2.94
C ARG A 45 15.52 10.14 -2.56
N ASN A 46 15.45 11.40 -2.16
CA ASN A 46 14.18 12.11 -2.05
C ASN A 46 13.68 12.48 -3.46
N ILE A 47 12.44 12.12 -3.77
CA ILE A 47 11.82 12.35 -5.08
C ILE A 47 10.80 13.49 -4.99
N SER A 48 10.83 14.39 -5.97
CA SER A 48 9.77 15.41 -6.09
C SER A 48 8.47 14.78 -6.59
N LEU A 49 7.32 15.35 -6.22
CA LEU A 49 6.01 14.83 -6.66
C LEU A 49 5.87 14.77 -8.19
N VAL A 50 6.45 15.73 -8.92
CA VAL A 50 6.45 15.74 -10.39
C VAL A 50 7.21 14.54 -10.96
N ASN A 51 8.36 14.20 -10.37
CA ASN A 51 9.13 13.04 -10.80
C ASN A 51 8.45 11.73 -10.38
N LEU A 52 7.81 11.70 -9.21
CA LEU A 52 7.00 10.57 -8.77
C LEU A 52 5.84 10.31 -9.73
N ALA A 53 5.20 11.36 -10.25
CA ALA A 53 4.17 11.26 -11.29
C ALA A 53 4.68 10.64 -12.60
N LYS A 54 5.93 10.94 -13.00
CA LYS A 54 6.56 10.31 -14.17
C LYS A 54 6.77 8.81 -13.95
N ILE A 55 7.21 8.43 -12.75
CA ILE A 55 7.35 7.01 -12.37
C ILE A 55 6.00 6.31 -12.37
N ALA A 56 4.95 6.92 -11.79
CA ALA A 56 3.59 6.39 -11.80
C ALA A 56 3.08 6.16 -13.23
N LYS A 57 3.26 7.16 -14.11
CA LYS A 57 2.90 7.05 -15.53
C LYS A 57 3.67 5.93 -16.24
N ALA A 58 4.97 5.79 -15.97
CA ALA A 58 5.81 4.75 -16.56
C ALA A 58 5.44 3.33 -16.09
N LEU A 59 4.91 3.21 -14.87
CA LEU A 59 4.43 1.97 -14.27
C LEU A 59 2.93 1.70 -14.53
N GLU A 60 2.22 2.64 -15.17
CA GLU A 60 0.78 2.55 -15.44
C GLU A 60 -0.06 2.36 -14.16
N VAL A 61 0.27 3.15 -13.13
CA VAL A 61 -0.42 3.18 -11.83
C VAL A 61 -0.72 4.62 -11.42
N ASN A 62 -1.54 4.80 -10.40
CA ASN A 62 -1.77 6.11 -9.81
C ASN A 62 -0.70 6.43 -8.77
N ILE A 63 -0.47 7.72 -8.51
CA ILE A 63 0.54 8.16 -7.51
C ILE A 63 0.21 7.61 -6.11
N HIS A 64 -1.07 7.48 -5.76
CA HIS A 64 -1.48 6.98 -4.44
C HIS A 64 -1.09 5.51 -4.21
N ASP A 65 -0.86 4.72 -5.28
CA ASP A 65 -0.45 3.32 -5.17
C ASP A 65 0.94 3.16 -4.55
N PHE A 66 1.76 4.22 -4.57
CA PHE A 66 3.06 4.28 -3.89
C PHE A 66 2.97 4.53 -2.39
N PHE A 67 1.83 5.02 -1.93
CA PHE A 67 1.55 5.32 -0.53
C PHE A 67 0.57 4.32 0.10
N ASN A 68 0.16 3.29 -0.65
CA ASN A 68 -0.58 2.20 -0.07
C ASN A 68 0.38 1.32 0.75
N PHE A 69 0.63 1.78 1.98
CA PHE A 69 1.44 1.12 2.98
C PHE A 69 0.63 0.12 3.80
N GLU A 70 -0.60 -0.23 3.37
CA GLU A 70 -1.38 -1.26 4.04
C GLU A 70 -0.46 -2.45 4.27
N GLN A 71 -0.22 -2.71 5.55
CA GLN A 71 0.42 -3.95 5.97
C GLN A 71 -0.38 -5.02 5.24
N GLU A 72 0.28 -5.78 4.35
CA GLU A 72 -0.28 -7.04 3.89
C GLU A 72 -0.75 -7.73 5.16
N LEU A 73 -2.08 -7.88 5.27
CA LEU A 73 -2.65 -8.54 6.42
C LEU A 73 -1.96 -9.90 6.47
N SER A 74 -1.48 -10.31 7.65
CA SER A 74 -1.04 -11.68 7.78
C SER A 74 -2.16 -12.58 7.25
N GLU A 75 -1.80 -13.69 6.60
CA GLU A 75 -2.79 -14.63 6.07
C GLU A 75 -3.83 -15.00 7.14
N GLU A 76 -3.39 -15.09 8.40
CA GLU A 76 -4.22 -15.24 9.59
C GLU A 76 -5.21 -14.09 9.80
N LYS A 77 -4.76 -12.83 9.80
CA LYS A 77 -5.63 -11.66 9.96
C LYS A 77 -6.62 -11.54 8.81
N GLN A 78 -6.21 -11.87 7.58
CA GLN A 78 -7.09 -11.90 6.42
C GLN A 78 -8.16 -13.01 6.55
N ALA A 79 -7.79 -14.19 7.04
CA ALA A 79 -8.73 -15.29 7.27
C ALA A 79 -9.82 -14.89 8.29
N ILE A 80 -9.43 -14.26 9.40
CA ILE A 80 -10.38 -13.77 10.42
C ILE A 80 -11.37 -12.76 9.82
N ILE A 81 -10.89 -11.81 9.02
CA ILE A 81 -11.77 -10.82 8.36
C ILE A 81 -12.76 -11.53 7.42
N ASN A 82 -12.29 -12.49 6.64
CA ASN A 82 -13.14 -13.24 5.72
C ASN A 82 -14.22 -14.05 6.46
N GLU A 83 -13.87 -14.66 7.59
CA GLU A 83 -14.84 -15.36 8.46
C GLU A 83 -15.92 -14.40 8.99
N ILE A 84 -15.52 -13.21 9.45
CA ILE A 84 -16.47 -12.17 9.91
C ILE A 84 -17.40 -11.76 8.77
N VAL A 85 -16.86 -11.50 7.58
CA VAL A 85 -17.67 -11.13 6.40
C VAL A 85 -18.66 -12.24 6.06
N LEU A 86 -18.23 -13.51 6.04
CA LEU A 86 -19.10 -14.65 5.77
C LEU A 86 -20.22 -14.75 6.82
N LEU A 87 -19.87 -14.59 8.11
CA LEU A 87 -20.83 -14.62 9.21
C LEU A 87 -21.92 -13.55 9.08
N LEU A 88 -21.54 -12.35 8.62
CA LEU A 88 -22.44 -11.20 8.48
C LEU A 88 -23.27 -11.24 7.18
N SER A 89 -22.75 -11.86 6.12
CA SER A 89 -23.40 -11.89 4.79
C SER A 89 -24.76 -12.59 4.76
N SER A 90 -25.02 -13.47 5.73
CA SER A 90 -26.28 -14.23 5.86
C SER A 90 -27.27 -13.60 6.85
N ARG A 91 -26.99 -12.40 7.36
CA ARG A 91 -27.77 -11.75 8.42
C ARG A 91 -28.64 -10.64 7.86
N GLU A 92 -29.71 -10.32 8.59
CA GLU A 92 -30.55 -9.18 8.27
C GLU A 92 -29.80 -7.87 8.53
N GLU A 93 -30.14 -6.81 7.78
CA GLU A 93 -29.50 -5.49 7.86
C GLU A 93 -29.47 -4.93 9.29
N ARG A 94 -30.53 -5.16 10.07
CA ARG A 94 -30.62 -4.76 11.47
C ARG A 94 -29.51 -5.42 12.31
N GLN A 95 -29.25 -6.71 12.10
CA GLN A 95 -28.23 -7.46 12.82
C GLN A 95 -26.82 -7.01 12.42
N VAL A 96 -26.60 -6.74 11.13
CA VAL A 96 -25.33 -6.18 10.63
C VAL A 96 -25.07 -4.80 11.25
N THR A 97 -26.10 -3.96 11.34
CA THR A 97 -26.02 -2.63 11.99
C THR A 97 -25.69 -2.76 13.48
N MET A 98 -26.31 -3.70 14.19
CA MET A 98 -25.99 -3.97 15.59
C MET A 98 -24.54 -4.43 15.76
N ALA A 99 -24.07 -5.37 14.93
CA ALA A 99 -22.68 -5.83 14.94
C ALA A 99 -21.69 -4.68 14.70
N LYS A 100 -21.95 -3.82 13.70
CA LYS A 100 -21.16 -2.62 13.42
C LYS A 100 -21.07 -1.71 14.65
N ASN A 101 -22.18 -1.46 15.34
CA ASN A 101 -22.20 -0.60 16.52
C ASN A 101 -21.38 -1.21 17.67
N ILE A 102 -21.52 -2.51 17.93
CA ILE A 102 -20.75 -3.22 18.97
C ILE A 102 -19.24 -3.17 18.64
N LEU A 103 -18.86 -3.48 17.40
CA LEU A 103 -17.47 -3.40 16.95
C LEU A 103 -16.90 -1.99 17.11
N SER A 104 -17.69 -0.97 16.76
CA SER A 104 -17.30 0.43 16.92
C SER A 104 -17.04 0.79 18.39
N GLU A 105 -17.90 0.32 19.30
CA GLU A 105 -17.72 0.52 20.75
C GLU A 105 -16.48 -0.21 21.31
N ILE A 106 -16.23 -1.44 20.85
CA ILE A 106 -15.03 -2.19 21.23
C ILE A 106 -13.77 -1.42 20.85
N PHE A 107 -13.68 -0.94 19.60
CA PHE A 107 -12.49 -0.21 19.14
C PHE A 107 -12.34 1.18 19.75
N ARG A 108 -13.45 1.82 20.14
CA ARG A 108 -13.42 3.05 20.93
C ARG A 108 -12.87 2.80 22.35
N THR A 109 -13.19 1.66 22.94
CA THR A 109 -12.76 1.27 24.30
C THR A 109 -11.30 0.82 24.33
N PHE A 110 -10.82 0.18 23.26
CA PHE A 110 -9.44 -0.28 23.10
C PHE A 110 -8.80 0.37 21.85
N PRO A 111 -8.47 1.68 21.90
CA PRO A 111 -7.85 2.36 20.78
C PRO A 111 -6.47 1.74 20.48
N GLN A 112 -6.16 1.50 19.21
CA GLN A 112 -4.86 0.98 18.80
C GLN A 112 -3.75 1.94 19.28
N HIS A 113 -2.78 1.43 20.03
CA HIS A 113 -1.54 2.16 20.26
C HIS A 113 -0.85 2.35 18.91
N LYS A 114 -0.77 3.59 18.45
CA LYS A 114 0.17 3.97 17.39
C LYS A 114 1.57 3.80 17.95
N THR A 115 2.24 2.71 17.59
CA THR A 115 3.70 2.58 17.69
C THR A 115 4.37 3.46 16.66
#